data_AF-A0A2V8GPC8-F1
#
_entry.id   AF-A0A2V8GPC8-F1
#
_cell.length_a   1.000
_cell.length_b   1.000
_cell.length_c   1.000
_cell.angle_alpha   90.00
_cell.angle_beta   90.00
_cell.angle_gamma   90.00
#
_symmetry.space_group_name_H-M   'P 1'
#
loop_
_entity.id
_entity.type
_entity.pdbx_description
1 polymer ?
#
loop_
_entity_poly.entity_id
_entity_poly.type
_entity_poly.pdbx_seq_one_letter_code
_entity_poly.pdbx_strand_id
1 'polypeptide(L)' 'MNILFVGDIVGRPGRDLIQKGLRGLVEHHDIDCTIANAENSAAG' A
#
# COMPACT_ATOMS: atom_id res chain seq x y z
N MET A 1 -1.89 -15.32 -10.76
CA MET A 1 -2.60 -14.18 -10.15
C MET A 1 -1.82 -13.78 -8.91
N ASN A 2 -1.15 -12.64 -8.95
CA ASN A 2 -0.26 -12.15 -7.91
C ASN A 2 -1.01 -11.13 -7.06
N ILE A 3 -1.06 -11.37 -5.74
CA ILE A 3 -1.75 -10.49 -4.79
C ILE A 3 -0.72 -9.90 -3.84
N LEU A 4 -0.74 -8.58 -3.68
CA LEU A 4 0.05 -7.88 -2.68
C LEU A 4 -0.80 -7.57 -1.45
N PHE A 5 -0.32 -8.00 -0.29
CA PHE A 5 -0.84 -7.57 1.00
C PHE A 5 0.06 -6.50 1.61
N VAL A 6 -0.53 -5.35 1.89
CA VAL A 6 0.07 -4.27 2.67
C VAL A 6 -0.52 -4.33 4.06
N GLY A 7 0.35 -4.35 5.08
CA GLY A 7 -0.08 -4.20 6.47
C GLY A 7 -0.67 -2.82 6.75
N ASP A 8 -0.74 -2.46 8.01
CA ASP A 8 -1.34 -1.20 8.45
C ASP A 8 -0.69 0.04 7.81
N ILE A 9 -1.54 0.84 7.16
CA ILE A 9 -1.20 2.20 6.76
C ILE A 9 -1.41 3.11 7.96
N VAL A 10 -0.31 3.62 8.53
CA VAL A 10 -0.34 4.47 9.72
C VAL A 10 -0.16 5.94 9.34
N GLY A 11 -1.21 6.73 9.54
CA GLY A 11 -1.26 8.18 9.41
C GLY A 11 -0.72 8.77 8.10
N ARG A 12 -0.27 10.02 8.13
CA ARG A 12 0.34 10.67 6.96
C ARG A 12 1.59 9.95 6.42
N PRO A 13 2.55 9.50 7.25
CA PRO A 13 3.76 8.84 6.73
C PRO A 13 3.45 7.56 5.95
N GLY A 14 2.52 6.75 6.45
CA GLY A 14 2.08 5.54 5.75
C GLY A 14 1.42 5.86 4.40
N ARG A 15 0.52 6.85 4.37
CA ARG A 15 -0.13 7.29 3.13
C ARG A 15 0.87 7.81 2.10
N ASP A 16 1.83 8.63 2.52
CA ASP A 16 2.88 9.17 1.65
C ASP A 16 3.75 8.05 1.05
N LEU A 17 4.07 7.02 1.83
CA LEU A 17 4.86 5.87 1.37
C LEU A 17 4.09 5.06 0.33
N ILE A 18 2.80 4.82 0.55
CA ILE A 18 1.94 4.13 -0.43
C ILE A 18 1.84 4.94 -1.72
N GLN A 19 1.61 6.25 -1.62
CA GLN A 19 1.45 7.12 -2.79
C GLN A 19 2.72 7.19 -3.65
N LYS A 20 3.91 7.09 -3.04
CA LYS A 20 5.19 7.15 -3.76
C LYS A 20 5.69 5.79 -4.24
N GLY A 21 5.45 4.72 -3.46
CA GLY A 21 6.12 3.43 -3.66
C GLY A 21 5.25 2.33 -4.30
N LEU A 22 3.94 2.35 -4.09
CA LEU A 22 3.09 1.20 -4.43
C LEU A 22 3.12 0.87 -5.93
N ARG A 23 3.12 1.90 -6.78
CA ARG A 23 3.13 1.71 -8.24
C ARG A 23 4.37 0.95 -8.71
N GLY A 24 5.55 1.26 -8.17
CA GLY A 24 6.78 0.57 -8.54
C GLY A 24 6.76 -0.92 -8.15
N LEU A 25 6.16 -1.24 -6.99
CA LEU A 25 5.97 -2.63 -6.57
C LEU A 25 5.01 -3.37 -7.49
N VAL A 26 3.89 -2.74 -7.86
CA VAL A 26 2.90 -3.33 -8.78
C VAL A 26 3.53 -3.66 -10.13
N GLU A 27 4.29 -2.73 -10.70
CA GLU A 27 4.97 -2.90 -11.99
C GLU A 27 6.11 -3.93 -11.91
N HIS A 28 6.87 -3.99 -10.81
CA HIS A 28 8.00 -4.90 -10.68
C HIS A 28 7.61 -6.36 -10.46
N HIS A 29 6.45 -6.60 -9.85
CA HIS A 29 5.99 -7.94 -9.45
C HIS A 29 4.76 -8.43 -10.23
N ASP A 30 4.33 -7.70 -11.26
CA ASP A 30 3.11 -8.00 -12.03
C ASP A 30 1.91 -8.27 -11.11
N ILE A 31 1.63 -7.35 -10.17
CA ILE A 31 0.55 -7.51 -9.18
C ILE A 31 -0.81 -7.27 -9.83
N ASP A 32 -1.72 -8.23 -9.70
CA ASP A 32 -3.09 -8.16 -10.22
C ASP A 32 -4.05 -7.48 -9.23
N CYS A 33 -3.78 -7.60 -7.93
CA CYS A 33 -4.62 -7.02 -6.88
C CYS A 33 -3.80 -6.67 -5.64
N THR A 34 -4.07 -5.50 -5.05
CA THR A 34 -3.48 -5.07 -3.79
C THR A 34 -4.57 -4.93 -2.73
N ILE A 35 -4.33 -5.51 -1.55
CA ILE A 35 -5.16 -5.36 -0.35
C ILE A 35 -4.32 -4.70 0.72
N ALA A 36 -4.85 -3.65 1.36
CA ALA A 36 -4.16 -2.91 2.39
C ALA A 36 -5.04 -2.74 3.64
N ASN A 37 -4.46 -2.91 4.84
CA ASN A 37 -5.15 -2.51 6.07
C ASN A 37 -5.05 -0.98 6.25
N ALA A 38 -6.19 -0.30 6.36
CA ALA A 38 -6.27 1.14 6.49
C ALA A 38 -6.82 1.60 7.87
N GLU A 39 -6.89 0.71 8.87
CA GLU A 39 -7.46 1.01 10.20
C GLU A 39 -6.82 2.24 10.87
N ASN A 40 -5.52 2.47 10.63
CA ASN A 40 -4.74 3.56 11.23
C ASN A 40 -4.46 4.72 10.26
N SER A 41 -5.12 4.74 9.10
CA SER A 41 -4.76 5.65 7.98
C SER A 41 -5.17 7.12 8.19
N ALA A 42 -6.23 7.35 8.97
CA ALA A 42 -6.78 8.68 9.24
C ALA A 42 -6.15 9.39 10.45
N ALA A 43 -5.16 8.77 11.11
CA ALA A 43 -4.37 9.45 12.14
C ALA A 43 -3.63 10.65 11.48
N GLY A 44 -3.76 11.84 12.07
CA GLY A 44 -3.40 13.16 11.50
C GLY A 44 -2.09 13.28 10.71
#